data_AF-A0A3D3MTB6-F1
#
_entry.id   AF-A0A3D3MTB6-F1
#
_cell.length_a   1.000
_cell.length_b   1.000
_cell.length_c   1.000
_cell.angle_alpha   90.00
_cell.angle_beta   90.00
_cell.angle_gamma   90.00
#
_symmetry.space_group_name_H-M   'P 1'
#
loop_
_entity.id
_entity.type
_entity.pdbx_description
1 polymer ?
#
loop_
_entity_poly.entity_id
_entity_poly.type
_entity_poly.pdbx_seq_one_letter_code
_entity_poly.pdbx_strand_id
1 'polypeptide(L)'
;SDGTSRLFDFIPMLIDMRANDAVYVIDEVDRSLHPMLTLKLLEMYNSLLKSDSQMQLICTTHESNLLSTAPIRQDEVWFVEKDKKGESHLSSLCEYKPRENVQKGYLNGRYGAIPFFGELNNIHWDDAK
;
A
#
# COMPACT_ATOMS: atom_id res chain seq x y z
N SER A 1 1.63 -21.12 -10.15
CA SER A 1 0.93 -19.88 -10.55
C SER A 1 1.68 -18.71 -9.98
N ASP A 2 1.60 -17.54 -10.60
CA ASP A 2 2.39 -16.38 -10.21
C ASP A 2 2.11 -15.93 -8.77
N GLY A 3 0.85 -16.01 -8.31
CA GLY A 3 0.49 -15.72 -6.93
C GLY A 3 1.14 -16.68 -5.91
N THR A 4 1.28 -17.97 -6.24
CA THR A 4 1.99 -18.92 -5.35
C THR A 4 3.48 -18.59 -5.32
N SER A 5 4.11 -18.31 -6.47
CA SER A 5 5.52 -17.90 -6.51
C SER A 5 5.76 -16.64 -5.68
N ARG A 6 4.86 -15.65 -5.78
CA ARG A 6 4.92 -14.43 -4.97
C ARG A 6 4.81 -14.71 -3.47
N LEU A 7 3.99 -15.66 -3.04
CA LEU A 7 3.92 -16.05 -1.63
C LEU A 7 5.24 -16.62 -1.11
N PHE A 8 5.98 -17.36 -1.94
CA PHE A 8 7.29 -17.89 -1.56
C PHE A 8 8.32 -16.78 -1.32
N ASP A 9 8.22 -15.64 -2.03
CA ASP A 9 9.11 -14.49 -1.84
C ASP A 9 9.05 -13.90 -0.42
N PHE A 10 7.93 -14.07 0.30
CA PHE A 10 7.77 -13.57 1.67
C PHE A 10 8.26 -14.54 2.75
N ILE A 11 8.50 -15.81 2.42
CA ILE A 11 8.91 -16.81 3.42
C ILE A 11 10.20 -16.42 4.16
N PRO A 12 11.27 -15.94 3.48
CA PRO A 12 12.48 -15.52 4.17
C PRO A 12 12.21 -14.43 5.22
N MET A 13 11.42 -13.42 4.85
CA MET A 13 11.00 -12.35 5.76
C MET A 13 10.29 -12.92 6.99
N LEU A 14 9.32 -13.83 6.79
CA LEU A 14 8.54 -14.43 7.88
C LEU A 14 9.39 -15.30 8.83
N ILE A 15 10.42 -15.97 8.31
CA ILE A 15 11.36 -16.77 9.12
C ILE A 15 12.27 -15.85 9.94
N ASP A 16 12.79 -14.80 9.31
CA ASP A 16 13.75 -13.88 9.94
C ASP A 16 13.11 -13.04 11.05
N MET A 17 11.79 -12.80 11.03
CA MET A 17 11.09 -11.95 12.01
C MET A 17 11.35 -12.29 13.47
N ARG A 18 11.68 -13.54 13.77
CA ARG A 18 11.88 -13.99 15.16
C ARG A 18 13.34 -13.98 15.59
N ALA A 19 14.27 -13.89 14.63
CA ALA A 19 15.69 -14.12 14.83
C ALA A 19 16.54 -12.86 14.65
N ASN A 20 16.18 -11.98 13.72
CA ASN A 20 16.99 -10.83 13.33
C ASN A 20 16.15 -9.55 13.25
N ASP A 21 16.77 -8.43 13.60
CA ASP A 21 16.22 -7.11 13.27
C ASP A 21 16.66 -6.73 11.86
N ALA A 22 15.69 -6.43 10.99
CA ALA A 22 15.94 -6.07 9.60
C ALA A 22 14.85 -5.14 9.05
N VAL A 23 15.19 -4.39 8.00
CA VAL A 23 14.24 -3.57 7.24
C VAL A 23 13.97 -4.26 5.91
N TYR A 24 12.73 -4.67 5.68
CA TYR A 24 12.28 -5.22 4.42
C TYR A 24 11.58 -4.13 3.61
N VAL A 25 12.02 -3.94 2.38
CA VAL A 25 11.41 -2.99 1.44
C VAL A 25 10.81 -3.78 0.29
N ILE A 26 9.50 -3.72 0.12
CA ILE A 26 8.75 -4.52 -0.86
C ILE A 26 7.93 -3.61 -1.75
N ASP A 27 8.29 -3.58 -3.03
CA ASP A 27 7.47 -2.91 -4.03
C ASP A 27 6.29 -3.82 -4.44
N GLU A 28 5.10 -3.24 -4.53
CA GLU A 28 3.82 -3.87 -4.83
C GLU A 28 3.60 -5.18 -4.04
N VAL A 29 3.39 -5.06 -2.73
CA VAL A 29 3.23 -6.22 -1.84
C VAL A 29 2.05 -7.12 -2.25
N ASP A 30 1.01 -6.55 -2.85
CA ASP A 30 -0.19 -7.22 -3.34
C ASP A 30 -0.07 -7.79 -4.76
N ARG A 31 1.09 -7.63 -5.43
CA ARG A 31 1.28 -8.07 -6.82
C ARG A 31 0.90 -9.53 -7.01
N SER A 32 -0.04 -9.80 -7.91
CA SER A 32 -0.52 -11.16 -8.23
C SER A 32 -1.14 -11.92 -7.05
N LEU A 33 -1.40 -11.25 -5.93
CA LEU A 33 -2.08 -11.82 -4.76
C LEU A 33 -3.55 -11.42 -4.74
N HIS A 34 -4.38 -12.30 -4.20
CA HIS A 34 -5.73 -11.92 -3.83
C HIS A 34 -5.67 -10.93 -2.64
N PRO A 35 -6.50 -9.87 -2.58
CA PRO A 35 -6.43 -8.86 -1.52
C PRO A 35 -6.47 -9.42 -0.10
N MET A 36 -7.27 -10.47 0.11
CA MET A 36 -7.36 -11.20 1.38
C MET A 36 -6.03 -11.83 1.82
N LEU A 37 -5.19 -12.26 0.88
CA LEU A 37 -3.86 -12.81 1.18
C LEU A 37 -2.91 -11.71 1.66
N THR A 38 -2.93 -10.54 1.02
CA THR A 38 -2.15 -9.38 1.45
C THR A 38 -2.56 -8.93 2.86
N LEU A 39 -3.86 -8.87 3.13
CA LEU A 39 -4.37 -8.58 4.47
C LEU A 39 -3.85 -9.60 5.50
N LYS A 40 -3.95 -10.90 5.20
CA LYS A 40 -3.45 -11.96 6.09
C LYS A 40 -1.95 -11.88 6.32
N LEU A 41 -1.17 -11.52 5.30
CA LEU A 41 0.27 -11.30 5.43
C LEU A 41 0.59 -10.19 6.43
N LEU A 42 -0.11 -9.05 6.35
CA LEU A 42 0.08 -7.92 7.28
C LEU A 42 -0.39 -8.26 8.71
N GLU A 43 -1.50 -8.99 8.86
CA GLU A 43 -1.94 -9.50 10.17
C GLU A 43 -0.89 -10.44 10.77
N MET A 44 -0.36 -11.37 9.97
CA MET A 44 0.69 -12.29 10.40
C MET A 44 1.94 -11.53 10.82
N TYR A 45 2.40 -10.58 10.01
CA TYR A 45 3.55 -9.72 10.31
C TYR A 45 3.38 -9.04 11.67
N ASN A 46 2.26 -8.34 11.88
CA ASN A 46 1.97 -7.68 13.16
C ASN A 46 1.88 -8.65 14.34
N SER A 47 1.36 -9.87 14.14
CA SER A 47 1.26 -10.86 15.22
C SER A 47 2.59 -11.52 15.60
N LEU A 48 3.53 -11.61 14.64
CA LEU A 48 4.83 -12.27 14.83
C LEU A 48 5.90 -11.30 15.36
N LEU A 49 5.70 -10.00 15.18
CA LEU A 49 6.54 -8.95 15.74
C LEU A 49 6.60 -9.05 17.27
N LYS A 50 7.81 -9.16 17.81
CA LYS A 50 8.04 -9.04 19.25
C LYS A 50 8.02 -7.56 19.64
N SER A 51 7.62 -7.29 20.89
CA SER A 51 7.54 -5.92 21.42
C SER A 51 8.88 -5.16 21.44
N ASP A 52 10.00 -5.89 21.48
CA ASP A 52 11.36 -5.36 21.49
C ASP A 52 12.05 -5.42 20.12
N SER A 53 11.39 -5.98 19.09
CA SER A 53 11.96 -6.08 17.76
C SER A 53 12.11 -4.70 17.10
N GLN A 54 13.21 -4.52 16.39
CA GLN A 54 13.47 -3.36 15.52
C GLN A 54 13.20 -3.69 14.05
N MET A 55 12.49 -4.78 13.76
CA MET A 55 12.11 -5.14 12.40
C MET A 55 11.11 -4.14 11.82
N GLN A 56 11.30 -3.79 10.55
CA GLN A 56 10.40 -2.90 9.81
C GLN A 56 10.05 -3.48 8.45
N LEU A 57 8.77 -3.38 8.09
CA LEU A 57 8.27 -3.65 6.75
C LEU A 57 7.82 -2.34 6.13
N ILE A 58 8.48 -1.94 5.04
CA ILE A 58 8.12 -0.80 4.20
C ILE A 58 7.63 -1.37 2.88
N CYS A 59 6.39 -1.09 2.50
CA CYS A 59 5.86 -1.59 1.24
C CYS A 59 4.96 -0.60 0.53
N THR A 60 4.88 -0.74 -0.80
CA THR A 60 3.91 -0.04 -1.64
C THR A 60 2.75 -0.97 -1.99
N THR A 61 1.57 -0.41 -2.21
CA THR A 61 0.37 -1.17 -2.58
C THR A 61 -0.62 -0.30 -3.34
N HIS A 62 -1.38 -0.93 -4.24
CA HIS A 62 -2.56 -0.33 -4.86
C HIS A 62 -3.87 -0.77 -4.20
N GLU A 63 -3.80 -1.65 -3.18
CA GLU A 63 -4.97 -2.24 -2.55
C GLU A 63 -5.60 -1.32 -1.51
N SER A 64 -6.59 -0.53 -1.95
CA SER A 64 -7.32 0.41 -1.10
C SER A 64 -8.06 -0.24 0.08
N ASN A 65 -8.41 -1.53 0.01
CA ASN A 65 -9.08 -2.24 1.10
C ASN A 65 -8.22 -2.31 2.36
N LEU A 66 -6.89 -2.23 2.24
CA LEU A 66 -6.01 -2.24 3.41
C LEU A 66 -6.22 -1.01 4.31
N LEU A 67 -6.65 0.13 3.74
CA LEU A 67 -6.92 1.36 4.50
C LEU A 67 -8.09 1.23 5.48
N SER A 68 -8.99 0.27 5.27
CA SER A 68 -10.15 0.04 6.15
C SER A 68 -10.06 -1.26 6.94
N THR A 69 -9.33 -2.25 6.44
CA THR A 69 -9.31 -3.61 7.01
C THR A 69 -8.00 -3.99 7.69
N ALA A 70 -6.87 -3.43 7.28
CA ALA A 70 -5.58 -3.83 7.81
C ALA A 70 -5.37 -3.27 9.22
N PRO A 71 -4.67 -4.01 10.11
CA PRO A 71 -4.30 -3.54 11.44
C PRO A 71 -3.11 -2.57 11.35
N ILE A 72 -3.31 -1.41 10.72
CA ILE A 72 -2.29 -0.37 10.51
C ILE A 72 -2.70 0.93 11.20
N ARG A 73 -1.73 1.63 11.76
CA ARG A 73 -1.92 2.92 12.41
C ARG A 73 -1.88 4.05 11.37
N GLN A 74 -2.42 5.21 11.74
CA GLN A 74 -2.47 6.36 10.82
C GLN A 74 -1.08 6.92 10.47
N ASP A 75 -0.10 6.77 11.35
CA ASP A 75 1.30 7.20 11.14
C ASP A 75 2.07 6.26 10.21
N GLU A 76 1.53 5.07 9.96
CA GLU A 76 2.13 4.05 9.09
C GLU A 76 1.63 4.15 7.64
N VAL A 77 0.63 5.00 7.37
CA VAL A 77 0.06 5.20 6.04
C VAL A 77 0.54 6.50 5.42
N TRP A 78 1.12 6.37 4.23
CA TRP A 78 1.63 7.47 3.43
C TRP A 78 1.06 7.39 2.03
N PHE A 79 0.59 8.53 1.52
CA PHE A 79 0.12 8.69 0.16
C PHE A 79 1.21 9.32 -0.69
N VAL A 80 1.32 8.89 -1.94
CA VAL A 80 2.29 9.41 -2.90
C VAL A 80 1.55 9.90 -4.12
N GLU A 81 1.75 11.15 -4.50
CA GLU A 81 1.20 11.72 -5.74
C GLU A 81 2.26 12.49 -6.51
N LYS A 82 2.01 12.70 -7.80
CA LYS A 82 2.86 13.54 -8.64
C LYS A 82 2.15 14.85 -8.95
N ASP A 83 2.87 15.96 -8.86
CA ASP A 83 2.35 17.25 -9.29
C ASP A 83 2.39 17.40 -10.82
N LYS A 84 1.96 18.57 -11.31
CA LYS A 84 1.95 18.89 -12.74
C LYS A 84 3.34 18.93 -13.39
N LYS A 85 4.41 19.02 -12.61
CA LYS A 85 5.80 18.96 -13.06
C LYS A 85 6.38 17.54 -12.98
N GLY A 86 5.62 16.57 -12.46
CA GLY A 86 6.02 15.20 -12.26
C GLY A 86 6.81 14.95 -10.98
N GLU A 87 6.94 15.97 -10.12
CA GLU A 87 7.61 15.88 -8.81
C GLU A 87 6.74 15.06 -7.85
N SER A 88 7.34 14.11 -7.14
CA SER A 88 6.63 13.27 -6.18
C SER A 88 6.46 13.98 -4.84
N HIS A 89 5.24 14.05 -4.34
CA HIS A 89 4.88 14.56 -3.02
C HIS A 89 4.36 13.44 -2.15
N LEU A 90 4.80 13.42 -0.89
CA LEU A 90 4.37 12.44 0.10
C LEU A 90 3.56 13.14 1.18
N SER A 91 2.42 12.56 1.56
CA SER A 91 1.57 13.05 2.65
C SER A 91 1.19 11.91 3.59
N SER A 92 1.29 12.13 4.90
CA SER A 92 0.91 11.12 5.89
C SER A 92 -0.58 11.19 6.20
N LEU A 93 -1.23 10.03 6.37
CA LEU A 93 -2.63 9.98 6.83
C LEU A 93 -2.82 10.65 8.20
N CYS A 94 -1.81 10.63 9.05
CA CYS A 94 -1.81 11.29 10.36
C CYS A 94 -2.09 12.81 10.29
N GLU A 95 -1.71 13.47 9.20
CA GLU A 95 -1.94 14.91 9.01
C GLU A 95 -3.43 15.24 8.85
N TYR A 96 -4.21 14.32 8.29
CA TYR A 96 -5.62 14.53 7.96
C TYR A 96 -6.59 14.23 9.11
N LYS A 97 -6.14 13.51 10.15
CA LYS A 97 -6.92 13.12 11.35
C LYS A 97 -8.34 12.65 11.01
N PRO A 98 -8.49 11.60 10.19
CA PRO A 98 -9.78 11.19 9.67
C PRO A 98 -10.73 10.75 10.79
N ARG A 99 -11.97 11.25 10.76
CA ARG A 99 -13.06 10.87 11.69
C ARG A 99 -14.02 9.83 11.10
N GLU A 100 -13.81 9.48 9.83
CA GLU A 100 -14.67 8.61 9.04
C GLU A 100 -13.83 7.46 8.44
N ASN A 101 -14.49 6.56 7.70
CA ASN A 101 -13.81 5.46 7.00
C ASN A 101 -12.72 6.00 6.05
N VAL A 102 -11.46 5.60 6.32
CA VAL A 102 -10.27 6.07 5.59
C VAL A 102 -10.34 5.68 4.12
N GLN A 103 -10.65 4.43 3.80
CA GLN A 103 -10.78 3.98 2.40
C GLN A 103 -11.79 4.83 1.64
N LYS A 104 -12.97 5.09 2.22
CA LYS A 104 -13.99 5.94 1.58
C LYS A 104 -13.47 7.36 1.34
N GLY A 105 -12.76 7.93 2.31
CA GLY A 105 -12.11 9.23 2.17
C GLY A 105 -11.08 9.25 1.05
N TYR A 106 -10.25 8.19 0.97
CA TYR A 106 -9.24 8.02 -0.08
C TYR A 106 -9.89 7.93 -1.47
N LEU A 107 -10.89 7.07 -1.65
CA LEU A 107 -11.59 6.89 -2.93
C LEU A 107 -12.34 8.17 -3.39
N ASN A 108 -12.73 9.03 -2.45
CA ASN A 108 -13.31 10.34 -2.74
C ASN A 108 -12.26 11.43 -3.03
N GLY A 109 -10.96 11.10 -3.01
CA GLY A 109 -9.85 12.02 -3.30
C GLY A 109 -9.43 12.91 -2.14
N ARG A 110 -9.89 12.64 -0.90
CA ARG A 110 -9.62 13.51 0.26
C ARG A 110 -8.13 13.60 0.61
N TYR A 111 -7.37 12.55 0.34
CA TYR A 111 -5.95 12.44 0.70
C TYR A 111 -5.02 12.56 -0.52
N GLY A 112 -5.55 12.97 -1.68
CA GLY A 112 -4.80 12.94 -2.94
C GLY A 112 -4.51 11.52 -3.40
N ALA A 113 -3.45 11.35 -4.19
CA ALA A 113 -2.95 10.06 -4.68
C ALA A 113 -3.97 9.18 -5.42
N ILE A 114 -5.10 9.75 -5.86
CA ILE A 114 -6.06 9.08 -6.73
C ILE A 114 -5.74 9.35 -8.20
N PRO A 115 -6.00 8.40 -9.11
CA PRO A 115 -5.81 8.64 -10.53
C PRO A 115 -6.82 9.68 -11.04
N PHE A 116 -6.32 10.70 -11.73
CA PHE A 116 -7.16 11.65 -12.46
C PHE A 116 -7.35 11.16 -13.90
N PHE A 117 -8.51 10.59 -14.19
CA PHE A 117 -8.91 10.33 -15.56
C PHE A 117 -9.41 11.65 -16.15
N GLY A 118 -8.67 12.23 -17.10
CA GLY A 118 -9.16 13.37 -17.88
C GLY A 118 -10.46 13.01 -18.63
N GLU A 119 -11.15 14.00 -19.19
CA GLU A 119 -12.31 13.74 -20.04
C GLU A 119 -11.91 12.85 -21.22
N LEU A 120 -12.31 11.58 -21.16
CA LEU A 120 -12.01 10.59 -22.21
C LEU A 120 -12.53 11.04 -23.59
N ASN A 121 -13.53 11.91 -23.62
CA ASN A 121 -14.10 12.52 -24.82
C ASN A 121 -13.17 13.52 -25.52
N ASN A 122 -12.17 14.07 -24.82
CA ASN A 122 -11.17 14.97 -25.41
C ASN A 122 -9.93 14.22 -25.91
N ILE A 123 -9.94 12.89 -25.83
CA ILE A 123 -8.91 12.06 -26.43
C ILE A 123 -9.31 11.85 -27.89
N HIS A 124 -8.65 12.59 -28.80
CA HIS A 124 -8.85 12.48 -30.24
C HIS A 124 -8.31 11.14 -30.78
N TRP A 125 -9.01 10.04 -30.47
CA TRP A 125 -8.67 8.70 -30.94
C TRP A 125 -8.70 8.58 -32.47
N ASP A 126 -9.49 9.43 -33.13
CA ASP A 126 -9.71 9.39 -34.58
C ASP A 126 -8.61 10.07 -35.41
N ASP A 127 -7.74 10.88 -34.78
CA ASP A 127 -6.65 11.59 -35.46
C ASP A 127 -5.40 10.71 -35.69
N ALA A 128 -5.45 9.43 -35.29
CA ALA A 128 -4.38 8.45 -35.45
C ALA A 128 -4.50 7.60 -36.73
N LYS A 129 -5.29 8.02 -37.73
CA LYS A 129 -5.41 7.37 -39.04
C LYS A 129 -4.84 8.22 -40.17
#